data_AF-A0A2M8Q8H0-F1
#
_entry.id   AF-A0A2M8Q8H0-F1
#
_cell.length_a   1.000
_cell.length_b   1.000
_cell.length_c   1.000
_cell.angle_alpha   90.00
_cell.angle_beta   90.00
_cell.angle_gamma   90.00
#
_symmetry.space_group_name_H-M   'P 1'
#
loop_
_entity.id
_entity.type
_entity.pdbx_description
1 polymer ?
#
loop_
_entity_poly.entity_id
_entity_poly.type
_entity_poly.pdbx_seq_one_letter_code
_entity_poly.pdbx_strand_id
1 'polypeptide(L)'
;SFTAQAVAAIGDIDPDDAIEQLDHLTALSMLKFAGEERYVQHRLLADFAAEKLAELPDRALLHQRFVAYYRRLVQAAAGHFDRLHHEWHHLLNAIETAQQLQEWNELLALVDAAAAPWFARGRFHDARKGFMAGLEAARALDDAQHSTRFAFFLGRVALRQDDYPAACALLQSAIAGYEESGNTLRMADALIDLADVEIELGDHAAAQEHLRRAEA
;
A
#
# COMPACT_ATOMS: atom_id res chain seq x y z
N SER A 1 11.39 10.40 -8.58
CA SER A 1 11.84 11.68 -7.97
C SER A 1 11.61 11.61 -6.48
N PHE A 2 12.24 12.44 -5.68
CA PHE A 2 12.06 12.53 -4.22
C PHE A 2 12.20 13.99 -3.76
N THR A 3 11.76 14.31 -2.54
CA THR A 3 11.80 15.66 -1.97
C THR A 3 12.89 15.80 -0.92
N ALA A 4 13.32 17.04 -0.65
CA ALA A 4 14.23 17.32 0.47
C ALA A 4 13.62 16.91 1.82
N GLN A 5 12.32 17.08 2.02
CA GLN A 5 11.62 16.65 3.23
C GLN A 5 11.72 15.14 3.47
N ALA A 6 11.62 14.33 2.41
CA ALA A 6 11.81 12.88 2.52
C ALA A 6 13.26 12.55 2.93
N VAL A 7 14.24 13.18 2.28
CA VAL A 7 15.66 12.98 2.59
C VAL A 7 15.98 13.39 4.03
N ALA A 8 15.48 14.55 4.47
CA ALA A 8 15.66 15.03 5.84
C ALA A 8 15.08 14.06 6.87
N ALA A 9 13.84 13.59 6.67
CA ALA A 9 13.19 12.67 7.60
C ALA A 9 13.85 11.29 7.66
N ILE A 10 14.40 10.79 6.55
CA ILE A 10 15.06 9.49 6.49
C ILE A 10 16.49 9.58 7.04
N GLY A 11 17.22 10.62 6.65
CA GLY A 11 18.58 10.89 7.09
C GLY A 11 18.67 11.41 8.52
N ASP A 12 17.55 11.87 9.10
CA ASP A 12 17.49 12.52 10.42
C ASP A 12 18.42 13.73 10.50
N ILE A 13 18.32 14.56 9.45
CA ILE A 13 19.05 15.82 9.31
C ILE A 13 18.04 16.97 9.19
N ASP A 14 18.52 18.20 9.40
CA ASP A 14 17.68 19.38 9.25
C ASP A 14 17.18 19.52 7.80
N PRO A 15 15.92 19.94 7.57
CA PRO A 15 15.40 20.18 6.22
C PRO A 15 16.25 21.15 5.39
N ASP A 16 16.81 22.19 6.01
CA ASP A 16 17.65 23.17 5.30
C ASP A 16 18.99 22.55 4.90
N ASP A 17 19.60 21.73 5.77
CA ASP A 17 20.80 20.96 5.46
C ASP A 17 20.55 19.97 4.31
N ALA A 18 19.38 19.32 4.28
CA ALA A 18 19.01 18.42 3.20
C ALA A 18 18.88 19.16 1.86
N ILE A 19 18.29 20.36 1.85
CA ILE A 19 18.20 21.20 0.65
C ILE A 19 19.61 21.58 0.17
N GLU A 20 20.48 22.04 1.07
CA GLU A 20 21.86 22.43 0.71
C GLU A 20 22.62 21.26 0.07
N GLN A 21 22.54 20.06 0.65
CA GLN A 21 23.20 18.88 0.10
C GLN A 21 22.64 18.46 -1.27
N LEU A 22 21.32 18.50 -1.45
CA LEU A 22 20.68 18.16 -2.72
C LEU A 22 20.97 19.18 -3.81
N ASP A 23 21.08 20.45 -3.46
CA ASP A 23 21.48 21.52 -4.38
C ASP A 23 22.95 21.39 -4.77
N HIS A 24 23.82 21.00 -3.82
CA HIS A 24 25.22 20.69 -4.12
C HIS A 24 25.35 19.51 -5.08
N LEU A 25 24.63 18.40 -4.85
CA LEU A 25 24.59 17.26 -5.77
C LEU A 25 24.01 17.64 -7.14
N THR A 26 23.06 18.57 -7.18
CA THR A 26 22.53 19.14 -8.43
C THR A 26 23.59 19.93 -9.18
N ALA A 27 24.38 20.77 -8.49
CA ALA A 27 25.48 21.52 -9.07
C ALA A 27 26.58 20.61 -9.63
N LEU A 28 26.81 19.45 -9.00
CA LEU A 28 27.70 18.40 -9.49
C LEU A 28 27.10 17.52 -10.60
N SER A 29 25.88 17.83 -11.07
CA SER A 29 25.14 17.06 -12.08
C SER A 29 24.86 15.60 -11.67
N MET A 30 24.90 15.29 -10.36
CA MET A 30 24.52 13.99 -9.83
C MET A 30 23.01 13.87 -9.67
N LEU A 31 22.33 14.99 -9.44
CA LEU A 31 20.87 15.10 -9.41
C LEU A 31 20.40 16.14 -10.44
N LYS A 32 19.12 16.07 -10.77
CA LYS A 32 18.40 17.08 -11.54
C LYS A 32 17.22 17.59 -10.74
N PHE A 33 17.11 18.90 -10.59
CA PHE A 33 15.89 19.54 -10.09
C PHE A 33 14.79 19.46 -11.16
N ALA A 34 13.66 18.84 -10.81
CA ALA A 34 12.56 18.56 -11.72
C ALA A 34 11.37 19.53 -11.56
N GLY A 35 11.49 20.55 -10.69
CA GLY A 35 10.37 21.40 -10.28
C GLY A 35 9.60 20.81 -9.09
N GLU A 36 8.67 21.58 -8.53
CA GLU A 36 7.82 21.18 -7.39
C GLU A 36 8.61 20.63 -6.18
N GLU A 37 9.78 21.23 -5.89
CA GLU A 37 10.66 20.81 -4.78
C GLU A 37 11.15 19.36 -4.89
N ARG A 38 11.23 18.82 -6.11
CA ARG A 38 11.64 17.44 -6.39
C ARG A 38 12.96 17.34 -7.12
N TYR A 39 13.70 16.31 -6.71
CA TYR A 39 14.96 15.90 -7.30
C TYR A 39 14.79 14.56 -8.02
N VAL A 40 15.50 14.40 -9.13
CA VAL A 40 15.56 13.17 -9.92
C VAL A 40 17.01 12.77 -10.03
N GLN A 41 17.27 11.48 -9.81
CA GLN A 41 18.58 10.88 -10.05
C GLN A 41 18.54 9.98 -11.28
N HIS A 42 19.65 9.93 -12.01
CA HIS A 42 19.82 8.97 -13.09
C HIS A 42 19.91 7.55 -12.52
N ARG A 43 19.40 6.54 -13.25
CA ARG A 43 19.37 5.15 -12.80
C ARG A 43 20.74 4.63 -12.34
N LEU A 44 21.80 4.89 -13.11
CA LEU A 44 23.16 4.44 -12.74
C LEU A 44 23.64 5.05 -11.41
N LEU A 45 23.27 6.29 -11.10
CA LEU A 45 23.62 6.93 -9.83
C LEU A 45 22.76 6.38 -8.69
N ALA A 46 21.49 6.04 -8.96
CA ALA A 46 20.64 5.34 -8.01
C ALA A 46 21.20 3.96 -7.66
N ASP A 47 21.64 3.20 -8.67
CA ASP A 47 22.22 1.86 -8.50
C ASP A 47 23.52 1.96 -7.65
N PHE A 48 24.41 2.91 -7.97
CA PHE A 48 25.60 3.18 -7.18
C PHE A 48 25.28 3.61 -5.73
N ALA A 49 24.29 4.50 -5.54
CA ALA A 49 23.88 4.93 -4.21
C ALA A 49 23.29 3.77 -3.40
N ALA A 50 22.55 2.84 -4.04
CA ALA A 50 22.03 1.65 -3.39
C ALA A 50 23.15 0.69 -2.95
N GLU A 51 24.20 0.50 -3.77
CA GLU A 51 25.39 -0.24 -3.38
C GLU A 51 26.07 0.38 -2.15
N LYS A 52 26.20 1.71 -2.12
CA LYS A 52 26.77 2.42 -0.98
C LYS A 52 25.91 2.39 0.27
N LEU A 53 24.60 2.46 0.12
CA LEU A 53 23.66 2.27 1.24
C LEU A 53 23.80 0.87 1.84
N ALA A 54 24.01 -0.17 1.03
CA ALA A 54 24.18 -1.54 1.51
C ALA A 54 25.46 -1.74 2.34
N GLU A 55 26.50 -0.95 2.10
CA GLU A 55 27.76 -0.95 2.85
C GLU A 55 27.63 -0.27 4.23
N LEU A 56 26.57 0.53 4.46
CA LEU A 56 26.40 1.27 5.71
C LEU A 56 26.00 0.35 6.89
N PRO A 57 26.57 0.58 8.09
CA PRO A 57 26.24 -0.21 9.27
C PRO A 57 24.81 0.05 9.77
N ASP A 58 24.27 1.24 9.53
CA ASP A 58 22.96 1.73 9.97
C ASP A 58 21.86 1.64 8.89
N ARG A 59 22.12 0.92 7.79
CA ARG A 59 21.16 0.77 6.68
C ARG A 59 19.76 0.31 7.10
N ALA A 60 19.66 -0.58 8.10
CA ALA A 60 18.37 -1.06 8.60
C ALA A 60 17.56 0.07 9.25
N LEU A 61 18.20 0.96 10.00
CA LEU A 61 17.56 2.13 10.59
C LEU A 61 17.07 3.11 9.52
N LEU A 62 17.87 3.34 8.46
CA LEU A 62 17.47 4.17 7.32
C LEU A 62 16.24 3.58 6.60
N HIS A 63 16.21 2.27 6.38
CA HIS A 63 15.05 1.59 5.82
C HIS A 63 13.81 1.68 6.73
N GLN A 64 13.96 1.52 8.05
CA GLN A 64 12.86 1.71 9.00
C GLN A 64 12.31 3.15 8.96
N ARG A 65 13.19 4.16 8.90
CA ARG A 65 12.78 5.58 8.75
C ARG A 65 12.08 5.84 7.42
N PHE A 66 12.55 5.22 6.34
CA PHE A 66 11.88 5.27 5.03
C PHE A 66 10.46 4.71 5.08
N VAL A 67 10.27 3.52 5.65
CA VAL A 67 8.93 2.93 5.83
C VAL A 67 8.04 3.83 6.69
N ALA A 68 8.56 4.31 7.82
CA ALA A 68 7.81 5.17 8.74
C ALA A 68 7.42 6.52 8.09
N TYR A 69 8.30 7.13 7.30
CA TYR A 69 8.02 8.37 6.57
C TYR A 69 6.85 8.17 5.61
N TYR A 70 6.92 7.15 4.75
CA TYR A 70 5.89 6.91 3.75
C TYR A 70 4.56 6.45 4.36
N ARG A 71 4.59 5.72 5.48
CA ARG A 71 3.39 5.43 6.28
C ARG A 71 2.73 6.71 6.81
N ARG A 72 3.50 7.61 7.42
CA ARG A 72 2.96 8.88 7.93
C ARG A 72 2.44 9.76 6.80
N LEU A 73 3.14 9.79 5.66
CA LEU A 73 2.74 10.56 4.49
C LEU A 73 1.39 10.11 3.94
N VAL A 74 1.17 8.79 3.80
CA VAL A 74 -0.12 8.27 3.31
C VAL A 74 -1.25 8.49 4.34
N GLN A 75 -0.96 8.35 5.64
CA GLN A 75 -1.93 8.65 6.70
C GLN A 75 -2.33 10.13 6.72
N ALA A 76 -1.36 11.02 6.53
CA ALA A 76 -1.56 12.48 6.51
C ALA A 76 -2.34 12.97 5.28
N ALA A 77 -2.43 12.16 4.21
CA ALA A 77 -3.22 12.54 3.04
C ALA A 77 -4.71 12.73 3.38
N ALA A 78 -5.25 11.99 4.37
CA ALA A 78 -6.59 12.18 4.93
C ALA A 78 -7.69 12.40 3.87
N GLY A 79 -7.71 11.59 2.81
CA GLY A 79 -8.66 11.69 1.69
C GLY A 79 -8.21 12.58 0.52
N HIS A 80 -7.23 13.47 0.72
CA HIS A 80 -6.63 14.31 -0.32
C HIS A 80 -5.55 13.55 -1.11
N PHE A 81 -5.95 12.45 -1.75
CA PHE A 81 -5.03 11.52 -2.39
C PHE A 81 -4.31 12.08 -3.62
N ASP A 82 -4.67 13.27 -4.11
CA ASP A 82 -3.92 13.98 -5.16
C ASP A 82 -2.46 14.22 -4.76
N ARG A 83 -2.24 14.46 -3.46
CA ARG A 83 -0.90 14.69 -2.90
C ARG A 83 0.02 13.49 -3.02
N LEU A 84 -0.54 12.30 -3.26
CA LEU A 84 0.21 11.05 -3.40
C LEU A 84 0.60 10.74 -4.85
N HIS A 85 0.27 11.61 -5.82
CA HIS A 85 0.48 11.37 -7.24
C HIS A 85 1.91 10.89 -7.59
N HIS A 86 2.91 11.47 -6.95
CA HIS A 86 4.33 11.16 -7.19
C HIS A 86 4.89 10.09 -6.23
N GLU A 87 4.08 9.59 -5.29
CA GLU A 87 4.56 8.75 -4.18
C GLU A 87 4.25 7.27 -4.35
N TRP A 88 3.45 6.88 -5.34
CA TRP A 88 3.01 5.48 -5.49
C TRP A 88 4.15 4.46 -5.58
N HIS A 89 5.20 4.80 -6.32
CA HIS A 89 6.37 3.93 -6.42
C HIS A 89 7.11 3.82 -5.08
N HIS A 90 7.18 4.92 -4.33
CA HIS A 90 7.79 4.93 -3.00
C HIS A 90 6.95 4.17 -1.97
N LEU A 91 5.61 4.28 -2.04
CA LEU A 91 4.72 3.49 -1.20
C LEU A 91 4.89 1.99 -1.43
N LEU A 92 5.00 1.54 -2.69
CA LEU A 92 5.29 0.14 -3.00
C LEU A 92 6.68 -0.28 -2.52
N ASN A 93 7.70 0.57 -2.71
CA ASN A 93 9.04 0.28 -2.21
C ASN A 93 9.07 0.21 -0.67
N ALA A 94 8.29 1.05 0.02
CA ALA A 94 8.16 1.00 1.48
C ALA A 94 7.49 -0.29 1.95
N ILE A 95 6.48 -0.78 1.23
CA ILE A 95 5.87 -2.09 1.48
C ILE A 95 6.89 -3.23 1.29
N GLU A 96 7.60 -3.23 0.15
CA GLU A 96 8.64 -4.23 -0.15
C GLU A 96 9.78 -4.20 0.88
N THR A 97 10.19 -3.01 1.31
CA THR A 97 11.21 -2.81 2.35
C THR A 97 10.74 -3.34 3.70
N ALA A 98 9.51 -3.01 4.13
CA ALA A 98 8.95 -3.50 5.39
C ALA A 98 8.81 -5.02 5.40
N GLN A 99 8.44 -5.62 4.26
CA GLN A 99 8.38 -7.07 4.08
C GLN A 99 9.76 -7.73 4.18
N GLN A 100 10.78 -7.18 3.52
CA GLN A 100 12.16 -7.69 3.57
C GLN A 100 12.76 -7.61 4.97
N LEU A 101 12.45 -6.55 5.73
CA LEU A 101 12.86 -6.39 7.11
C LEU A 101 12.01 -7.19 8.11
N GLN A 102 10.91 -7.81 7.65
CA GLN A 102 9.95 -8.53 8.51
C GLN A 102 9.33 -7.63 9.59
N GLU A 103 9.19 -6.33 9.30
CA GLU A 103 8.56 -5.35 10.19
C GLU A 103 7.03 -5.46 10.07
N TRP A 104 6.48 -6.60 10.48
CA TRP A 104 5.09 -7.01 10.18
C TRP A 104 4.05 -5.99 10.63
N ASN A 105 4.22 -5.39 11.82
CA ASN A 105 3.30 -4.38 12.33
C ASN A 105 3.31 -3.09 11.47
N GLU A 106 4.49 -2.64 11.05
CA GLU A 106 4.60 -1.46 10.17
C GLU A 106 4.07 -1.76 8.77
N LEU A 107 4.30 -2.98 8.26
CA LEU A 107 3.75 -3.44 6.99
C LEU A 107 2.21 -3.45 7.02
N LEU A 108 1.59 -4.00 8.06
CA LEU A 108 0.13 -3.95 8.25
C LEU A 108 -0.38 -2.51 8.24
N ALA A 109 0.21 -1.65 9.06
CA ALA A 109 -0.24 -0.25 9.20
C ALA A 109 -0.06 0.56 7.90
N LEU A 110 0.99 0.29 7.13
CA LEU A 110 1.25 0.91 5.84
C LEU A 110 0.23 0.46 4.78
N VAL A 111 -0.01 -0.85 4.66
CA VAL A 111 -0.98 -1.41 3.70
C VAL A 111 -2.39 -0.91 4.02
N ASP A 112 -2.75 -0.85 5.29
CA ASP A 112 -4.03 -0.31 5.75
C ASP A 112 -4.25 1.14 5.35
N ALA A 113 -3.24 1.98 5.57
CA ALA A 113 -3.32 3.39 5.23
C ALA A 113 -3.34 3.60 3.71
N ALA A 114 -2.70 2.72 2.94
CA ALA A 114 -2.65 2.77 1.49
C ALA A 114 -3.93 2.24 0.79
N ALA A 115 -4.76 1.46 1.49
CA ALA A 115 -5.98 0.86 0.94
C ALA A 115 -6.92 1.87 0.27
N ALA A 116 -7.39 2.87 1.00
CA ALA A 116 -8.30 3.89 0.47
C ALA A 116 -7.69 4.70 -0.70
N PRO A 117 -6.43 5.19 -0.61
CA PRO A 117 -5.76 5.83 -1.74
C PRO A 117 -5.74 4.99 -3.01
N TRP A 118 -5.44 3.69 -2.92
CA TRP A 118 -5.38 2.84 -4.10
C TRP A 118 -6.73 2.71 -4.80
N PHE A 119 -7.80 2.45 -4.04
CA PHE A 119 -9.15 2.34 -4.61
C PHE A 119 -9.63 3.67 -5.20
N ALA A 120 -9.40 4.78 -4.50
CA ALA A 120 -9.81 6.11 -4.96
C ALA A 120 -9.10 6.53 -6.26
N ARG A 121 -7.94 5.94 -6.58
CA ARG A 121 -7.14 6.24 -7.76
C ARG A 121 -7.10 5.11 -8.79
N GLY A 122 -7.91 4.06 -8.60
CA GLY A 122 -7.95 2.90 -9.50
C GLY A 122 -6.62 2.13 -9.59
N ARG A 123 -5.79 2.19 -8.55
CA ARG A 123 -4.46 1.55 -8.50
C ARG A 123 -4.55 0.09 -8.11
N PHE A 124 -5.34 -0.69 -8.84
CA PHE A 124 -5.64 -2.08 -8.50
C PHE A 124 -4.42 -3.00 -8.56
N HIS A 125 -3.46 -2.74 -9.45
CA HIS A 125 -2.19 -3.48 -9.48
C HIS A 125 -1.35 -3.28 -8.21
N ASP A 126 -1.22 -2.02 -7.76
CA ASP A 126 -0.50 -1.70 -6.53
C ASP A 126 -1.24 -2.26 -5.31
N ALA A 127 -2.56 -2.12 -5.28
CA ALA A 127 -3.42 -2.66 -4.23
C ALA A 127 -3.23 -4.17 -4.09
N ARG A 128 -3.22 -4.90 -5.21
CA ARG A 128 -2.98 -6.35 -5.21
C ARG A 128 -1.65 -6.69 -4.55
N LYS A 129 -0.57 -6.03 -4.96
CA LYS A 129 0.77 -6.23 -4.37
C LYS A 129 0.78 -5.93 -2.88
N GLY A 130 0.23 -4.78 -2.48
CA GLY A 130 0.17 -4.35 -1.09
C GLY A 130 -0.64 -5.29 -0.20
N PHE A 131 -1.84 -5.69 -0.62
CA PHE A 131 -2.67 -6.61 0.16
C PHE A 131 -2.09 -8.02 0.21
N MET A 132 -1.37 -8.49 -0.83
CA MET A 132 -0.64 -9.75 -0.75
C MET A 132 0.48 -9.70 0.30
N ALA A 133 1.26 -8.61 0.34
CA ALA A 133 2.28 -8.40 1.37
C ALA A 133 1.66 -8.26 2.78
N GLY A 134 0.53 -7.53 2.88
CA GLY A 134 -0.23 -7.43 4.14
C GLY A 134 -0.77 -8.77 4.62
N LEU A 135 -1.24 -9.64 3.71
CA LEU A 135 -1.71 -10.98 4.07
C LEU A 135 -0.57 -11.87 4.57
N GLU A 136 0.64 -11.72 4.02
CA GLU A 136 1.83 -12.37 4.56
C GLU A 136 2.14 -11.89 5.99
N ALA A 137 2.11 -10.58 6.23
CA ALA A 137 2.31 -10.01 7.57
C ALA A 137 1.24 -10.49 8.57
N ALA A 138 -0.04 -10.51 8.14
CA ALA A 138 -1.15 -10.97 8.98
C ALA A 138 -0.97 -12.45 9.37
N ARG A 139 -0.54 -13.31 8.43
CA ARG A 139 -0.21 -14.71 8.73
C ARG A 139 0.98 -14.84 9.67
N ALA A 140 2.02 -14.04 9.49
CA ALA A 140 3.19 -14.06 10.36
C ALA A 140 2.85 -13.68 11.81
N LEU A 141 1.82 -12.85 12.00
CA LEU A 141 1.34 -12.37 13.29
C LEU A 141 0.15 -13.17 13.85
N ASP A 142 -0.33 -14.19 13.14
CA ASP A 142 -1.58 -14.91 13.45
C ASP A 142 -2.80 -13.98 13.62
N ASP A 143 -2.83 -12.92 12.80
CA ASP A 143 -3.86 -11.89 12.81
C ASP A 143 -4.98 -12.25 11.83
N ALA A 144 -5.98 -12.95 12.35
CA ALA A 144 -7.16 -13.35 11.58
C ALA A 144 -7.95 -12.13 11.06
N GLN A 145 -8.00 -11.03 11.83
CA GLN A 145 -8.76 -9.83 11.46
C GLN A 145 -8.17 -9.16 10.22
N HIS A 146 -6.85 -8.95 10.17
CA HIS A 146 -6.19 -8.41 8.98
C HIS A 146 -6.23 -9.41 7.83
N SER A 147 -6.13 -10.72 8.10
CA SER A 147 -6.25 -11.74 7.06
C SER A 147 -7.61 -11.68 6.35
N THR A 148 -8.71 -11.65 7.10
CA THR A 148 -10.08 -11.49 6.57
C THR A 148 -10.23 -10.18 5.80
N ARG A 149 -9.71 -9.08 6.36
CA ARG A 149 -9.82 -7.75 5.74
C ARG A 149 -9.05 -7.63 4.44
N PHE A 150 -7.84 -8.20 4.35
CA PHE A 150 -7.07 -8.19 3.10
C PHE A 150 -7.64 -9.17 2.08
N ALA A 151 -8.22 -10.31 2.50
CA ALA A 151 -8.97 -11.17 1.60
C ALA A 151 -10.15 -10.41 0.96
N PHE A 152 -10.92 -9.66 1.76
CA PHE A 152 -12.00 -8.80 1.27
C PHE A 152 -11.50 -7.79 0.22
N PHE A 153 -10.45 -7.04 0.52
CA PHE A 153 -9.94 -6.07 -0.45
C PHE A 153 -9.30 -6.70 -1.69
N LEU A 154 -8.64 -7.85 -1.57
CA LEU A 154 -8.15 -8.61 -2.72
C LEU A 154 -9.32 -9.10 -3.59
N GLY A 155 -10.44 -9.51 -2.98
CA GLY A 155 -11.67 -9.87 -3.70
C GLY A 155 -12.21 -8.71 -4.51
N ARG A 156 -12.26 -7.51 -3.92
CA ARG A 156 -12.65 -6.27 -4.63
C ARG A 156 -11.69 -5.91 -5.75
N VAL A 157 -10.38 -6.10 -5.54
CA VAL A 157 -9.37 -5.89 -6.59
C VAL A 157 -9.58 -6.87 -7.74
N ALA A 158 -9.82 -8.15 -7.45
CA ALA A 158 -10.08 -9.18 -8.45
C ALA A 158 -11.36 -8.88 -9.26
N LEU A 159 -12.45 -8.46 -8.59
CA LEU A 159 -13.67 -8.00 -9.24
C LEU A 159 -13.39 -6.83 -10.21
N ARG A 160 -12.58 -5.84 -9.80
CA ARG A 160 -12.19 -4.70 -10.66
C ARG A 160 -11.26 -5.07 -11.81
N GLN A 161 -10.71 -6.27 -11.81
CA GLN A 161 -9.84 -6.82 -12.86
C GLN A 161 -10.53 -7.95 -13.64
N ASP A 162 -11.84 -8.10 -13.47
CA ASP A 162 -12.69 -9.13 -14.09
C ASP A 162 -12.23 -10.59 -13.81
N ASP A 163 -11.44 -10.79 -12.73
CA ASP A 163 -11.06 -12.11 -12.22
C ASP A 163 -12.15 -12.61 -11.26
N TYR A 164 -13.32 -12.90 -11.83
CA TYR A 164 -14.51 -13.34 -11.09
C TYR A 164 -14.28 -14.61 -10.26
N PRO A 165 -13.55 -15.65 -10.74
CA PRO A 165 -13.26 -16.83 -9.91
C PRO A 165 -12.45 -16.48 -8.65
N ALA A 166 -11.42 -15.64 -8.78
CA ALA A 166 -10.65 -15.21 -7.62
C ALA A 166 -11.49 -14.32 -6.69
N ALA A 167 -12.29 -13.41 -7.25
CA ALA A 167 -13.18 -12.54 -6.49
C ALA A 167 -14.15 -13.34 -5.62
N CYS A 168 -14.85 -14.33 -6.19
CA CYS A 168 -15.75 -15.23 -5.46
C CYS A 168 -15.06 -15.90 -4.28
N ALA A 169 -13.91 -16.56 -4.52
CA ALA A 169 -13.21 -17.31 -3.48
C ALA A 169 -12.75 -16.40 -2.33
N LEU A 170 -12.24 -15.21 -2.66
CA LEU A 170 -11.74 -14.25 -1.68
C LEU A 170 -12.88 -13.61 -0.87
N LEU A 171 -13.99 -13.24 -1.52
CA LEU A 171 -15.15 -12.66 -0.86
C LEU A 171 -15.86 -13.67 0.03
N GLN A 172 -16.02 -14.91 -0.40
CA GLN A 172 -16.57 -15.98 0.44
C GLN A 172 -15.72 -16.24 1.68
N SER A 173 -14.38 -16.28 1.53
CA SER A 173 -13.47 -16.39 2.67
C SER A 173 -13.59 -15.19 3.62
N ALA A 174 -13.76 -13.97 3.08
CA ALA A 174 -13.95 -12.79 3.90
C ALA A 174 -15.29 -12.80 4.65
N ILE A 175 -16.38 -13.22 4.00
CA ILE A 175 -17.71 -13.37 4.61
C ILE A 175 -17.64 -14.32 5.80
N ALA A 176 -17.00 -15.48 5.65
CA ALA A 176 -16.83 -16.44 6.75
C ALA A 176 -16.07 -15.82 7.93
N GLY A 177 -14.97 -15.10 7.68
CA GLY A 177 -14.22 -14.44 8.75
C GLY A 177 -14.97 -13.28 9.41
N TYR A 178 -15.78 -12.52 8.66
CA TYR A 178 -16.62 -11.47 9.23
C TYR A 178 -17.80 -12.02 10.03
N GLU A 179 -18.33 -13.17 9.63
CA GLU A 179 -19.35 -13.91 10.39
C GLU A 179 -18.77 -14.42 11.73
N GLU A 180 -17.60 -15.04 11.70
CA GLU A 180 -16.90 -15.51 12.92
C GLU A 180 -16.56 -14.37 13.89
N SER A 181 -16.17 -13.20 13.36
CA SER A 181 -15.84 -12.02 14.17
C SER A 181 -17.05 -11.16 14.55
N GLY A 182 -18.25 -11.48 14.06
CA GLY A 182 -19.46 -10.69 14.29
C GLY A 182 -19.46 -9.31 13.63
N ASN A 183 -18.62 -9.08 12.62
CA ASN A 183 -18.54 -7.81 11.91
C ASN A 183 -19.60 -7.71 10.80
N THR A 184 -20.85 -7.49 11.20
CA THR A 184 -22.01 -7.46 10.30
C THR A 184 -21.90 -6.42 9.19
N LEU A 185 -21.35 -5.23 9.49
CA LEU A 185 -21.18 -4.16 8.51
C LEU A 185 -20.26 -4.60 7.36
N ARG A 186 -19.09 -5.18 7.68
CA ARG A 186 -18.15 -5.65 6.66
C ARG A 186 -18.62 -6.92 5.95
N MET A 187 -19.36 -7.76 6.66
CA MET A 187 -20.02 -8.91 6.04
C MET A 187 -21.02 -8.45 4.97
N ALA A 188 -21.84 -7.43 5.25
CA ALA A 188 -22.77 -6.86 4.29
C ALA A 188 -22.06 -6.28 3.06
N ASP A 189 -20.98 -5.50 3.26
CA ASP A 189 -20.15 -4.99 2.16
C ASP A 189 -19.65 -6.16 1.25
N ALA A 190 -19.13 -7.23 1.86
CA ALA A 190 -18.61 -8.38 1.13
C ALA A 190 -19.69 -9.20 0.41
N LEU A 191 -20.90 -9.28 0.97
CA LEU A 191 -22.05 -9.91 0.33
C LEU A 191 -22.53 -9.11 -0.89
N ILE A 192 -22.52 -7.77 -0.82
CA ILE A 192 -22.83 -6.90 -1.95
C ILE A 192 -21.80 -7.09 -3.07
N ASP A 193 -20.51 -7.03 -2.74
CA ASP A 193 -19.45 -7.26 -3.74
C ASP A 193 -19.53 -8.68 -4.35
N LEU A 194 -19.98 -9.70 -3.59
CA LEU A 194 -20.18 -11.06 -4.11
C LEU A 194 -21.39 -11.14 -5.06
N ALA A 195 -22.50 -10.48 -4.70
CA ALA A 195 -23.67 -10.39 -5.57
C ALA A 195 -23.34 -9.70 -6.90
N ASP A 196 -22.47 -8.68 -6.88
CA ASP A 196 -21.98 -8.03 -8.10
C ASP A 196 -21.24 -9.04 -9.00
N VAL A 197 -20.37 -9.89 -8.43
CA VAL A 197 -19.68 -10.96 -9.19
C VAL A 197 -20.70 -11.95 -9.79
N GLU A 198 -21.72 -12.33 -9.02
CA GLU A 198 -22.75 -13.28 -9.46
C GLU A 198 -23.61 -12.71 -10.60
N ILE A 199 -23.91 -11.41 -10.56
CA ILE A 199 -24.59 -10.70 -11.66
C ILE A 199 -23.75 -10.74 -12.94
N GLU A 200 -22.44 -10.46 -12.85
CA GLU A 200 -21.52 -10.53 -13.99
C GLU A 200 -21.41 -11.95 -14.57
N LEU A 201 -21.58 -12.97 -13.73
CA LEU A 201 -21.63 -14.38 -14.15
C LEU A 201 -23.02 -14.84 -14.61
N GLY A 202 -24.05 -14.00 -14.48
CA GLY A 202 -25.44 -14.30 -14.87
C GLY A 202 -26.25 -15.11 -13.85
N ASP A 203 -25.75 -15.31 -12.63
CA ASP A 203 -26.47 -15.98 -11.53
C ASP A 203 -27.26 -14.99 -10.69
N HIS A 204 -28.34 -14.47 -11.28
CA HIS A 204 -29.22 -13.49 -10.60
C HIS A 204 -29.93 -14.07 -9.37
N ALA A 205 -30.10 -15.40 -9.29
CA ALA A 205 -30.77 -16.03 -8.16
C ALA A 205 -29.87 -16.04 -6.92
N ALA A 206 -28.60 -16.39 -7.07
CA ALA A 206 -27.61 -16.32 -6.00
C ALA A 206 -27.41 -14.86 -5.54
N ALA A 207 -27.29 -13.92 -6.49
CA ALA A 207 -27.11 -12.50 -6.18
C ALA A 207 -28.25 -11.95 -5.31
N GLN A 208 -29.50 -12.31 -5.63
CA GLN A 208 -30.66 -11.86 -4.86
C GLN A 208 -30.70 -12.45 -3.43
N GLU A 209 -30.21 -13.67 -3.23
CA GLU A 209 -30.06 -14.24 -1.89
C GLU A 209 -29.01 -13.47 -1.07
N HIS A 210 -27.83 -13.24 -1.64
CA HIS A 210 -26.76 -12.52 -0.95
C HIS A 210 -27.11 -11.08 -0.64
N LEU A 211 -27.80 -10.37 -1.54
CA LEU A 211 -28.31 -9.01 -1.28
C LEU A 211 -29.32 -8.99 -0.12
N ARG A 212 -30.25 -9.95 -0.07
CA ARG A 212 -31.18 -10.06 1.08
C ARG A 212 -30.46 -10.32 2.39
N ARG A 213 -29.40 -11.14 2.35
CA ARG A 213 -28.56 -11.40 3.54
C ARG A 213 -27.78 -10.15 3.97
N ALA A 214 -27.37 -9.30 3.03
CA ALA A 214 -26.66 -8.05 3.33
C ALA A 214 -27.55 -6.99 3.98
N GLU A 215 -28.86 -7.01 3.70
CA GLU A 215 -29.85 -6.07 4.25
C GLU A 215 -30.38 -6.45 5.64
N ALA A 216 -30.19 -7.70 6.06
CA ALA A 216 -30.70 -8.26 7.32
C ALA A 216 -29.82 -7.91 8.53
#